data_AF-A0A3D3SUF1-F1
#
_entry.id   AF-A0A3D3SUF1-F1
#
_cell.length_a   1.000
_cell.length_b   1.000
_cell.length_c   1.000
_cell.angle_alpha   90.00
_cell.angle_beta   90.00
_cell.angle_gamma   90.00
#
_symmetry.space_group_name_H-M   'P 1'
#
loop_
_entity.id
_entity.type
_entity.pdbx_description
1 polymer ?
#
loop_
_entity_poly.entity_id
_entity_poly.type
_entity_poly.pdbx_seq_one_letter_code
_entity_poly.pdbx_strand_id
1 'polypeptide(L)' 'PRTTKSGKPYLSMRIRAEYDLAKHLRRTHLMQALDDDMGGGEVVVNDERLSEWKTIPSRSNDELKLKALEKAEELGYW' A
#
# COMPACT_ATOMS: atom_id res chain seq x y z
N PRO A 1 3.81 18.43 -5.04
CA PRO A 1 5.00 18.88 -4.27
C PRO A 1 5.95 17.69 -4.02
N ARG A 2 7.27 17.91 -4.08
CA ARG A 2 8.30 16.86 -3.79
C ARG A 2 8.91 17.01 -2.37
N THR A 3 8.41 17.95 -1.57
CA THR A 3 8.93 18.30 -0.23
C THR A 3 7.79 18.62 0.74
N THR A 4 8.01 18.44 2.05
CA THR A 4 7.05 18.74 3.15
C THR A 4 6.83 20.24 3.33
N LYS A 5 5.87 20.64 4.18
CA LYS A 5 5.74 22.04 4.66
C LYS A 5 6.99 22.54 5.38
N SER A 6 7.75 21.64 6.00
CA SER A 6 9.03 21.90 6.68
C SER A 6 10.24 21.89 5.71
N GLY A 7 10.02 21.67 4.41
CA GLY A 7 11.06 21.67 3.37
C GLY A 7 11.83 20.34 3.23
N LYS A 8 11.44 19.29 3.96
CA LYS A 8 12.11 17.99 3.94
C LYS A 8 11.75 17.19 2.67
N PRO A 9 12.67 16.37 2.12
CA PRO A 9 12.45 15.64 0.87
C PRO A 9 11.49 14.46 1.06
N TYR A 10 10.91 13.96 -0.04
CA TYR A 10 10.25 12.65 -0.07
C TYR A 10 11.29 11.52 -0.11
N LEU A 11 11.22 10.57 0.83
CA LEU A 11 12.11 9.40 0.89
C LEU A 11 11.37 8.08 0.70
N SER A 12 10.17 7.91 1.29
CA SER A 12 9.45 6.64 1.24
C SER A 12 7.94 6.80 1.10
N MET A 13 7.26 5.72 0.70
CA MET A 13 5.81 5.70 0.53
C MET A 13 5.18 4.63 1.42
N ARG A 14 4.10 5.02 2.11
CA ARG A 14 3.23 4.11 2.87
C ARG A 14 1.90 3.96 2.16
N ILE A 15 1.52 2.73 1.86
CA ILE A 15 0.25 2.42 1.21
C ILE A 15 -0.58 1.51 2.12
N ARG A 16 -1.82 1.92 2.42
CA ARG A 16 -2.83 1.05 3.03
C ARG A 16 -3.74 0.51 1.95
N ALA A 17 -3.86 -0.80 1.86
CA ALA A 17 -4.66 -1.48 0.86
C ALA A 17 -5.40 -2.67 1.46
N GLU A 18 -6.49 -3.05 0.81
CA GLU A 18 -7.26 -4.25 1.10
C GLU A 18 -7.20 -5.20 -0.09
N TYR A 19 -7.23 -6.49 0.22
CA TYR A 19 -7.19 -7.59 -0.73
C TYR A 19 -8.44 -8.46 -0.53
N ASP A 20 -9.14 -8.79 -1.61
CA ASP A 20 -10.17 -9.83 -1.65
C ASP A 20 -9.49 -11.08 -2.20
N LEU A 21 -9.21 -12.04 -1.31
CA LEU A 21 -8.46 -13.25 -1.65
C LEU A 21 -9.26 -14.15 -2.59
N ALA A 22 -10.57 -14.28 -2.38
CA ALA A 22 -11.43 -15.14 -3.19
C ALA A 22 -11.59 -14.65 -4.63
N LYS A 23 -11.59 -13.33 -4.84
CA LYS A 23 -11.77 -12.72 -6.16
C LYS A 23 -10.48 -12.21 -6.79
N HIS A 24 -9.35 -12.33 -6.09
CA HIS A 24 -8.05 -11.79 -6.50
C HIS A 24 -8.11 -10.31 -6.86
N LEU A 25 -8.80 -9.52 -6.03
CA LEU A 25 -8.95 -8.07 -6.21
C LEU A 25 -8.18 -7.30 -5.15
N ARG A 26 -7.79 -6.08 -5.50
CA ARG A 26 -7.16 -5.13 -4.58
C ARG A 26 -7.83 -3.77 -4.69
N ARG A 27 -7.92 -3.06 -3.57
CA ARG A 27 -8.20 -1.62 -3.53
C ARG A 27 -7.27 -0.89 -2.58
N THR A 28 -6.94 0.34 -2.90
CA THR A 28 -6.12 1.22 -2.07
C THR A 28 -7.05 2.14 -1.27
N HIS A 29 -6.70 2.36 0.00
CA HIS A 29 -7.40 3.30 0.88
C HIS A 29 -6.60 4.58 1.08
N LEU A 30 -5.28 4.43 1.14
CA LEU A 30 -4.38 5.50 1.53
C LEU A 30 -3.05 5.35 0.80
N MET A 31 -2.56 6.44 0.25
CA MET A 31 -1.18 6.59 -0.21
C MET A 31 -0.57 7.81 0.45
N GLN A 32 0.52 7.59 1.18
CA GLN A 32 1.24 8.65 1.87
C GLN A 32 2.68 8.68 1.38
N ALA A 33 3.12 9.87 0.99
CA ALA A 33 4.53 10.17 0.75
C ALA A 33 5.12 10.70 2.06
N LEU A 34 6.27 10.17 2.49
CA LEU A 34 6.89 10.50 3.78
C LEU A 34 8.35 10.90 3.61
N ASP A 35 8.86 11.62 4.60
CA ASP A 35 10.20 12.23 4.60
C ASP A 35 11.29 11.38 5.29
N ASP A 36 10.93 10.19 5.76
CA ASP A 36 11.85 9.24 6.39
C ASP A 36 11.71 7.85 5.76
N ASP A 37 12.67 6.98 6.05
CA ASP A 37 12.71 5.62 5.53
C ASP A 37 11.59 4.74 6.12
N MET A 38 11.28 3.64 5.41
CA MET A 38 10.35 2.60 5.87
C MET A 38 8.95 3.09 6.28
N GLY A 39 8.50 4.22 5.72
CA GLY A 39 7.20 4.81 6.04
C GLY A 39 7.12 5.51 7.40
N GLY A 40 8.27 5.95 7.93
CA GLY A 40 8.39 6.81 9.11
C GLY A 40 8.26 8.30 8.78
N GLY A 41 8.41 9.15 9.81
CA GLY A 41 8.53 10.60 9.63
C GLY A 41 7.21 11.35 9.39
N GLU A 42 7.34 12.57 8.85
CA GLU A 42 6.26 13.48 8.50
C GLU A 42 5.65 13.14 7.13
N VAL A 43 4.33 13.30 7.02
CA VAL A 43 3.61 13.11 5.76
C VAL A 43 3.81 14.34 4.86
N VAL A 44 4.44 14.10 3.71
CA VAL A 44 4.68 15.06 2.62
C VAL A 44 3.42 15.26 1.77
N VAL A 45 2.79 14.15 1.40
CA VAL A 45 1.55 14.09 0.60
C VAL A 45 0.65 13.03 1.22
N ASN A 46 -0.62 13.38 1.42
CA ASN A 46 -1.64 12.47 1.90
C ASN A 46 -2.74 12.35 0.85
N ASP A 47 -2.83 11.20 0.20
CA ASP A 47 -3.92 10.86 -0.71
C ASP A 47 -4.78 9.77 -0.07
N GLU A 48 -5.85 10.22 0.60
CA GLU A 48 -6.84 9.35 1.22
C GLU A 48 -8.04 9.24 0.29
N ARG A 49 -8.06 8.16 -0.48
CA ARG A 49 -9.14 7.86 -1.41
C ARG A 49 -9.33 6.37 -1.47
N LEU A 50 -10.57 5.95 -1.23
CA LEU A 50 -11.00 4.59 -1.51
C LEU A 50 -11.03 4.39 -3.02
N SER A 51 -10.08 3.61 -3.54
CA SER A 51 -10.11 3.22 -4.94
C SER A 51 -11.18 2.16 -5.18
N GLU A 52 -11.62 2.07 -6.43
CA GLU A 52 -12.39 0.91 -6.87
C GLU A 52 -11.56 -0.36 -6.73
N TRP A 53 -12.25 -1.49 -6.64
CA TRP A 53 -11.64 -2.82 -6.72
C TRP A 53 -11.06 -3.03 -8.11
N LYS A 54 -9.81 -3.49 -8.16
CA LYS A 54 -9.11 -3.80 -9.41
C LYS A 54 -8.57 -5.21 -9.38
N THR A 55 -8.61 -5.87 -10.53
CA THR A 55 -7.95 -7.16 -10.72
C THR A 55 -6.46 -7.01 -10.50
N ILE A 56 -5.89 -7.93 -9.71
CA ILE A 56 -4.45 -7.96 -9.47
C ILE A 56 -3.76 -8.46 -10.75
N PRO A 57 -2.83 -7.69 -11.36
CA PRO A 57 -2.14 -8.13 -12.56
C PRO A 57 -1.23 -9.32 -12.27
N SER A 58 -1.16 -10.25 -13.22
CA SER A 58 -0.21 -11.36 -13.14
C SER A 58 1.23 -10.86 -13.22
N ARG A 59 2.13 -11.55 -12.52
CA ARG A 59 3.56 -11.22 -12.35
C ARG A 59 3.82 -9.85 -11.72
N SER A 60 2.86 -9.33 -10.96
CA SER A 60 3.00 -8.06 -10.24
C SER A 60 3.42 -8.27 -8.78
N ASN A 61 3.95 -7.22 -8.16
CA ASN A 61 4.22 -7.23 -6.72
C ASN A 61 2.96 -7.46 -5.88
N ASP A 62 1.79 -7.04 -6.38
CA ASP A 62 0.52 -7.28 -5.70
C ASP A 62 0.11 -8.76 -5.76
N GLU A 63 0.47 -9.50 -6.81
CA GLU A 63 0.29 -10.95 -6.89
C GLU A 63 1.17 -11.68 -5.85
N LEU A 64 2.42 -11.24 -5.68
CA LEU A 64 3.31 -11.83 -4.67
C LEU A 64 2.77 -11.61 -3.24
N LYS A 65 2.23 -10.42 -2.96
CA LYS A 65 1.58 -10.12 -1.68
C LYS A 65 0.31 -10.93 -1.48
N LEU A 66 -0.51 -11.07 -2.52
CA LEU A 66 -1.72 -11.89 -2.48
C LEU A 66 -1.40 -13.34 -2.10
N LYS A 67 -0.40 -13.95 -2.75
CA LYS A 67 0.06 -15.31 -2.41
C LYS A 67 0.56 -15.45 -0.99
N ALA A 68 1.24 -14.42 -0.47
CA ALA A 68 1.66 -14.41 0.93
C ALA A 68 0.48 -14.34 1.90
N LEU A 69 -0.57 -13.57 1.57
CA LEU A 69 -1.80 -13.48 2.35
C LEU A 69 -2.61 -14.78 2.29
N GLU A 70 -2.78 -15.37 1.11
CA GLU A 70 -3.40 -16.70 0.94
C GLU A 70 -2.65 -17.74 1.80
N LYS A 71 -1.31 -17.70 1.80
CA LYS A 71 -0.52 -18.61 2.63
C LYS A 71 -0.71 -18.38 4.12
N ALA A 72 -0.84 -17.12 4.56
CA ALA A 72 -1.13 -16.80 5.95
C ALA A 72 -2.51 -17.34 6.38
N GLU A 73 -3.49 -17.35 5.47
CA GLU A 73 -4.84 -17.94 5.68
C GLU A 73 -4.83 -19.43 5.86
N GLU A 74 -4.11 -20.15 5.00
CA GLU A 74 -3.89 -21.58 5.15
C GLU A 74 -3.24 -21.94 6.49
N LEU A 75 -2.37 -21.07 7.01
CA LEU A 75 -1.62 -21.30 8.25
C LEU A 75 -2.35 -20.80 9.51
N GLY A 76 -3.50 -20.14 9.36
CA GLY A 76 -4.29 -19.63 10.48
C GLY A 76 -3.72 -18.38 11.16
N TYR A 77 -2.90 -17.60 10.47
CA TYR A 77 -2.40 -16.31 10.95
C TYR A 77 -3.39 -15.19 10.61
N TRP A 78 -4.55 -15.15 11.29
CA TRP A 78 -5.56 -14.10 11.13
C TRP A 78 -6.13 -13.66 12.48
#